data_AF-A0A938LMF0-F1
#
_entry.id   AF-A0A938LMF0-F1
#
_cell.length_a   1.000
_cell.length_b   1.000
_cell.length_c   1.000
_cell.angle_alpha   90.00
_cell.angle_beta   90.00
_cell.angle_gamma   90.00
#
_symmetry.space_group_name_H-M   'P 1'
#
loop_
_entity.id
_entity.type
_entity.pdbx_description
1 polymer ?
#
loop_
_entity_poly.entity_id
_entity_poly.type
_entity_poly.pdbx_seq_one_letter_code
_entity_poly.pdbx_strand_id
1 'polypeptide(L)'
;MAKRRGFTLIELLVVIAVIALLMAILLPALGVAREQGRRAVCAQNEKNTGLGLFLYANEYDGKLPLNEIDRWLFDVSYWTTDIVLKTGAFDRHIMYCPSWRQRDNIIFWRYGENLPAGTPESLERAEPQDTATRKNYHRILGYFWFLDTVQGRKNPPMNPGGPNKEWVRSVVKTRAAPASVELIADVTASTGPDRVQADFTKATGGCWSRWQVYDRTSHLTKGTRPMGGNILFVDGHVQWRKFDEMRHRWFYQNYGNPCFWW
;
A
#
# COMPACT_ATOMS: atom_id res chain seq x y z
N MET A 1 -66.87 -15.68 1.03
CA MET A 1 -65.85 -14.75 1.55
C MET A 1 -64.76 -15.55 2.24
N ALA A 2 -63.53 -15.56 1.71
CA ALA A 2 -62.41 -16.26 2.33
C ALA A 2 -61.92 -15.47 3.56
N LYS A 3 -61.95 -16.08 4.74
CA LYS A 3 -61.51 -15.48 6.00
C LYS A 3 -59.98 -15.30 5.92
N ARG A 4 -59.51 -14.05 5.76
CA ARG A 4 -58.07 -13.75 5.78
C ARG A 4 -57.52 -14.13 7.15
N ARG A 5 -56.56 -15.06 7.19
CA ARG A 5 -55.83 -15.39 8.42
C ARG A 5 -54.85 -14.25 8.72
N GLY A 6 -55.01 -13.62 9.88
CA GLY A 6 -54.08 -12.60 10.38
C GLY A 6 -52.83 -13.27 10.95
N PHE A 7 -51.68 -12.63 10.77
CA PHE A 7 -50.42 -13.06 11.35
C PHE A 7 -50.46 -12.84 12.87
N THR A 8 -50.06 -13.83 13.66
CA THR A 8 -49.96 -13.68 15.11
C THR A 8 -48.64 -13.00 15.50
N LEU A 9 -48.64 -12.31 16.64
CA LEU A 9 -47.44 -11.67 17.18
C LEU A 9 -46.32 -12.68 17.47
N ILE A 10 -46.68 -13.90 17.88
CA ILE A 10 -45.74 -14.98 18.16
C ILE A 10 -45.06 -15.46 16.86
N GLU A 11 -45.82 -15.67 15.79
CA GLU A 11 -45.25 -16.07 14.49
C GLU A 11 -44.24 -15.03 13.97
N LEU A 12 -44.56 -13.74 14.10
CA LEU A 12 -43.64 -12.67 13.71
C LEU A 12 -42.37 -12.68 14.57
N LEU A 13 -42.52 -12.88 15.88
CA LEU A 13 -41.41 -12.86 16.83
C LEU A 13 -40.44 -14.04 16.61
N VAL A 14 -40.95 -15.23 16.30
CA VAL A 14 -40.11 -16.40 15.99
C VAL A 14 -39.32 -16.16 14.71
N VAL A 15 -39.94 -15.58 13.67
CA VAL A 15 -39.26 -15.31 12.40
C VAL A 15 -38.10 -14.31 12.57
N ILE A 16 -38.33 -13.20 13.28
CA ILE A 16 -37.24 -12.24 13.52
C ILE A 16 -36.13 -12.84 14.39
N ALA A 17 -36.47 -13.71 15.35
CA ALA A 17 -35.47 -14.39 16.19
C ALA A 17 -34.58 -15.32 15.37
N VAL A 18 -35.17 -16.09 14.45
CA VAL A 18 -34.41 -16.96 13.54
C VAL A 18 -33.54 -16.14 12.58
N ILE A 19 -34.06 -15.05 12.00
CA ILE A 19 -33.26 -14.16 11.13
C ILE A 19 -32.10 -13.54 11.90
N ALA A 20 -32.32 -13.08 13.14
CA ALA A 20 -31.28 -12.49 13.98
C ALA A 20 -30.18 -13.51 14.30
N LEU A 21 -30.53 -14.75 14.62
CA LEU A 21 -29.57 -15.83 14.85
C LEU A 21 -28.73 -16.13 13.60
N LEU A 22 -29.37 -16.23 12.44
CA LEU A 22 -28.67 -16.47 11.17
C LEU A 22 -27.72 -15.30 10.82
N MET A 23 -28.18 -14.05 10.99
CA MET A 23 -27.34 -12.88 10.76
C MET A 23 -26.15 -12.81 11.72
N ALA A 24 -26.32 -13.21 12.98
CA ALA A 24 -25.23 -13.23 13.96
C ALA A 24 -24.05 -14.13 13.52
N ILE A 25 -24.34 -15.24 12.85
CA ILE A 25 -23.32 -16.17 12.32
C ILE A 25 -22.74 -15.65 10.99
N LEU A 26 -23.56 -15.03 10.14
CA LEU A 26 -23.13 -14.57 8.80
C LEU A 26 -22.26 -13.31 8.83
N LEU A 27 -22.52 -12.36 9.73
CA LEU A 27 -21.82 -11.06 9.76
C LEU A 27 -20.30 -11.18 10.01
N PRO A 28 -19.80 -12.02 10.94
CA PRO A 28 -18.36 -12.26 11.10
C PRO A 28 -17.72 -12.87 9.85
N ALA A 29 -18.37 -13.88 9.25
CA ALA A 29 -17.87 -14.58 8.07
C ALA A 29 -17.74 -13.63 6.86
N LEU A 30 -18.73 -12.76 6.65
CA LEU A 30 -18.70 -11.77 5.57
C LEU A 30 -17.55 -10.76 5.73
N GLY A 31 -17.20 -10.40 6.96
CA GLY A 31 -16.06 -9.53 7.24
C GLY A 31 -14.73 -10.14 6.77
N VAL A 32 -14.51 -11.42 7.10
CA VAL A 32 -13.31 -12.17 6.68
C VAL A 32 -13.27 -12.33 5.17
N ALA A 33 -14.39 -12.71 4.54
CA ALA A 33 -14.48 -12.89 3.10
C ALA A 33 -14.20 -11.57 2.34
N ARG A 34 -14.75 -10.44 2.80
CA ARG A 34 -14.46 -9.11 2.22
C ARG A 34 -12.99 -8.76 2.31
N GLU A 35 -12.35 -9.05 3.43
CA GLU A 35 -10.93 -8.77 3.63
C GLU A 35 -10.05 -9.67 2.77
N GLN A 36 -10.36 -10.96 2.64
CA GLN A 36 -9.70 -11.85 1.69
C GLN A 36 -9.85 -11.35 0.25
N GLY A 37 -11.03 -10.85 -0.13
CA GLY A 37 -11.25 -10.21 -1.43
C GLY A 37 -10.36 -8.97 -1.64
N ARG A 38 -10.24 -8.10 -0.63
CA ARG A 38 -9.34 -6.94 -0.70
C ARG A 38 -7.87 -7.35 -0.85
N ARG A 39 -7.43 -8.40 -0.16
CA ARG A 39 -6.06 -8.93 -0.29
C ARG A 39 -5.81 -9.47 -1.69
N ALA A 40 -6.75 -10.21 -2.27
CA ALA A 40 -6.63 -10.73 -3.62
C ALA A 40 -6.51 -9.59 -4.65
N VAL A 41 -7.33 -8.54 -4.52
CA VAL A 41 -7.23 -7.35 -5.37
C VAL A 41 -5.90 -6.62 -5.16
N CYS A 42 -5.47 -6.46 -3.91
CA CYS A 42 -4.19 -5.84 -3.58
C CYS A 42 -3.01 -6.61 -4.21
N ALA A 43 -2.97 -7.93 -4.04
CA ALA A 43 -1.96 -8.79 -4.65
C ALA A 43 -1.96 -8.68 -6.18
N GLN A 44 -3.13 -8.59 -6.82
CA GLN A 44 -3.22 -8.40 -8.26
C GLN A 44 -2.73 -7.01 -8.68
N ASN A 45 -3.02 -5.98 -7.89
CA ASN A 45 -2.53 -4.62 -8.13
C ASN A 45 -1.01 -4.55 -8.06
N GLU A 46 -0.38 -5.17 -7.05
CA GLU A 46 1.07 -5.31 -6.96
C GLU A 46 1.65 -6.06 -8.16
N LYS A 47 1.02 -7.17 -8.60
CA LYS A 47 1.43 -7.89 -9.81
C LYS A 47 1.37 -7.03 -11.07
N ASN A 48 0.29 -6.27 -11.27
CA ASN A 48 0.15 -5.39 -12.44
C ASN A 48 1.21 -4.29 -12.43
N THR A 49 1.50 -3.75 -11.25
CA THR A 49 2.56 -2.76 -11.04
C THR A 49 3.94 -3.37 -11.35
N GLY A 50 4.21 -4.57 -10.84
CA GLY A 50 5.40 -5.36 -11.13
C GLY A 50 5.58 -5.69 -12.60
N LEU A 51 4.49 -6.04 -13.29
CA LEU A 51 4.51 -6.30 -14.73
C LEU A 51 4.98 -5.06 -15.50
N GLY A 52 4.50 -3.86 -15.17
CA GLY A 52 4.99 -2.63 -15.77
C GLY A 52 6.49 -2.42 -15.56
N LEU A 53 6.99 -2.69 -14.34
CA LEU A 53 8.42 -2.66 -14.04
C LEU A 53 9.22 -3.68 -14.86
N PHE A 54 8.71 -4.90 -15.02
CA PHE A 54 9.39 -5.95 -15.78
C PHE A 54 9.38 -5.71 -17.29
N LEU A 55 8.30 -5.13 -17.82
CA LEU A 55 8.24 -4.70 -19.22
C LEU A 55 9.28 -3.62 -19.50
N TYR A 56 9.38 -2.61 -18.64
CA TYR A 56 10.48 -1.65 -18.72
C TYR A 56 11.83 -2.33 -18.59
N ALA A 57 12.02 -3.23 -17.63
CA ALA A 57 13.28 -3.94 -17.48
C ALA A 57 13.65 -4.72 -18.74
N ASN A 58 12.69 -5.32 -19.45
CA ASN A 58 12.94 -6.04 -20.69
C ASN A 58 13.52 -5.12 -21.78
N GLU A 59 13.00 -3.90 -21.90
CA GLU A 59 13.46 -2.91 -22.88
C GLU A 59 14.81 -2.26 -22.53
N TYR A 60 15.19 -2.22 -21.25
CA TYR A 60 16.36 -1.49 -20.74
C TYR A 60 17.43 -2.40 -20.11
N ASP A 61 17.75 -3.52 -20.76
CA ASP A 61 18.81 -4.47 -20.33
C ASP A 61 18.65 -4.99 -18.88
N GLY A 62 17.42 -5.20 -18.46
CA GLY A 62 17.07 -5.65 -17.12
C GLY A 62 17.21 -4.59 -16.05
N LYS A 63 17.38 -3.30 -16.38
CA LYS A 63 17.44 -2.21 -15.41
C LYS A 63 16.03 -1.75 -15.03
N LEU A 64 15.81 -1.47 -13.76
CA LEU A 64 14.56 -0.90 -13.28
C LEU A 64 14.62 0.63 -13.33
N PRO A 65 13.46 1.33 -13.45
CA PRO A 65 13.43 2.77 -13.30
C PRO A 65 13.92 3.14 -11.89
N LEU A 66 14.85 4.08 -11.82
CA LEU A 66 15.42 4.54 -10.56
C LEU A 66 14.78 5.85 -10.14
N ASN A 67 14.55 6.01 -8.84
CA ASN A 67 14.08 7.28 -8.30
C ASN A 67 15.24 8.27 -8.20
N GLU A 68 14.99 9.51 -8.62
CA GLU A 68 15.90 10.65 -8.39
C GLU A 68 15.82 11.19 -6.95
N ILE A 69 14.82 10.73 -6.20
CA ILE A 69 14.48 11.24 -4.86
C ILE A 69 14.74 10.13 -3.84
N ASP A 70 15.54 10.45 -2.81
CA ASP A 70 15.84 9.56 -1.67
C ASP A 70 15.05 10.01 -0.44
N ARG A 71 13.79 9.58 -0.35
CA ARG A 71 12.85 9.86 0.75
C ARG A 71 12.20 8.56 1.28
N TRP A 72 10.91 8.56 1.59
CA TRP A 72 10.20 7.42 2.14
C TRP A 72 10.04 6.29 1.13
N LEU A 73 9.77 5.07 1.59
CA LEU A 73 9.60 3.89 0.72
C LEU A 73 8.41 4.00 -0.23
N PHE A 74 7.39 4.78 0.10
CA PHE A 74 6.22 5.03 -0.73
C PHE A 74 6.33 6.33 -1.54
N ASP A 75 7.46 7.05 -1.45
CA ASP A 75 7.73 8.25 -2.24
C ASP A 75 8.36 7.82 -3.57
N VAL A 76 7.56 7.86 -4.63
CA VAL A 76 8.00 7.41 -5.96
C VAL A 76 8.00 8.59 -6.93
N SER A 77 9.07 8.72 -7.71
CA SER A 77 9.20 9.83 -8.65
C SER A 77 8.10 9.77 -9.72
N TYR A 78 7.69 10.94 -10.23
CA TYR A 78 6.72 11.00 -11.32
C TYR A 78 7.20 10.18 -12.53
N TRP A 79 8.49 10.26 -12.86
CA TRP A 79 9.12 9.48 -13.94
C TRP A 79 8.86 7.97 -13.81
N THR A 80 9.18 7.41 -12.65
CA THR A 80 8.95 5.98 -12.37
C THR A 80 7.47 5.62 -12.50
N THR A 81 6.57 6.44 -11.94
CA THR A 81 5.14 6.17 -12.02
C THR A 81 4.59 6.29 -13.43
N ASP A 82 5.08 7.24 -14.24
CA ASP A 82 4.62 7.43 -15.61
C ASP A 82 5.00 6.24 -16.50
N ILE A 83 6.21 5.69 -16.30
CA ILE A 83 6.63 4.44 -16.95
C ILE A 83 5.68 3.32 -16.59
N VAL A 84 5.45 3.11 -15.30
CA VAL A 84 4.59 2.01 -14.83
C VAL A 84 3.15 2.21 -15.33
N LEU A 85 2.65 3.45 -15.37
CA LEU A 85 1.33 3.76 -15.92
C LEU A 85 1.19 3.43 -17.41
N LYS A 86 2.24 3.72 -18.19
CA LYS A 86 2.27 3.45 -19.64
C LYS A 86 2.43 1.97 -19.97
N THR A 87 3.12 1.22 -19.13
CA THR A 87 3.55 -0.16 -19.43
C THR A 87 2.66 -1.24 -18.81
N GLY A 88 2.11 -1.05 -17.61
CA GLY A 88 1.36 -2.12 -16.93
C GLY A 88 0.31 -1.70 -15.90
N ALA A 89 0.45 -0.54 -15.26
CA ALA A 89 -0.55 0.00 -14.33
C ALA A 89 -1.39 1.07 -15.02
N PHE A 90 -2.27 0.68 -15.93
CA PHE A 90 -3.06 1.60 -16.77
C PHE A 90 -3.90 2.66 -16.03
N ASP A 91 -4.03 2.51 -14.71
CA ASP A 91 -4.76 3.41 -13.83
C ASP A 91 -3.97 3.63 -12.53
N ARG A 92 -3.93 4.88 -12.05
CA ARG A 92 -3.30 5.24 -10.76
C ARG A 92 -3.91 4.47 -9.59
N HIS A 93 -5.19 4.10 -9.67
CA HIS A 93 -5.90 3.41 -8.60
C HIS A 93 -5.27 2.05 -8.27
N ILE A 94 -4.55 1.45 -9.23
CA ILE A 94 -3.80 0.21 -9.06
C ILE A 94 -2.63 0.40 -8.07
N MET A 95 -2.04 1.61 -8.00
CA MET A 95 -0.92 1.93 -7.10
C MET A 95 -1.34 2.14 -5.64
N TYR A 96 -2.61 1.87 -5.30
CA TYR A 96 -3.15 2.00 -3.94
C TYR A 96 -3.82 0.71 -3.47
N CYS A 97 -3.53 0.32 -2.23
CA CYS A 97 -4.17 -0.81 -1.59
C CYS A 97 -5.66 -0.52 -1.32
N PRO A 98 -6.60 -1.40 -1.73
CA PRO A 98 -8.04 -1.19 -1.53
C PRO A 98 -8.48 -1.26 -0.06
N SER A 99 -7.59 -1.68 0.85
CA SER A 99 -7.87 -1.73 2.29
C SER A 99 -8.00 -0.32 2.90
N TRP A 100 -7.33 0.68 2.32
CA TRP A 100 -7.42 2.09 2.74
C TRP A 100 -7.59 3.02 1.54
N ARG A 101 -8.79 3.02 0.94
CA ARG A 101 -9.10 3.82 -0.26
C ARG A 101 -8.93 5.33 -0.07
N GLN A 102 -8.97 5.87 1.15
CA GLN A 102 -8.76 7.32 1.36
C GLN A 102 -7.35 7.79 0.99
N ARG A 103 -6.37 6.87 0.90
CA ARG A 103 -5.00 7.19 0.42
C ARG A 103 -4.96 7.50 -1.07
N ASP A 104 -5.86 6.92 -1.85
CA ASP A 104 -5.98 7.17 -3.27
C ASP A 104 -6.68 8.50 -3.49
N ASN A 105 -5.91 9.57 -3.33
CA ASN A 105 -6.39 10.92 -3.53
C ASN A 105 -5.31 11.81 -4.16
N ILE A 106 -5.72 12.98 -4.60
CA ILE A 106 -4.90 13.93 -5.35
C ILE A 106 -3.78 14.54 -4.52
N ILE A 107 -3.93 14.70 -3.21
CA ILE A 107 -2.86 15.27 -2.36
C ILE A 107 -1.72 14.29 -2.15
N PHE A 108 -1.99 12.98 -2.15
CA PHE A 108 -0.96 11.93 -2.17
C PHE A 108 -0.39 11.76 -3.59
N TRP A 109 -1.26 11.68 -4.60
CA TRP A 109 -0.87 11.47 -6.00
C TRP A 109 -0.05 12.61 -6.59
N ARG A 110 -0.37 13.86 -6.21
CA ARG A 110 0.31 15.08 -6.67
C ARG A 110 1.07 15.78 -5.55
N TYR A 111 1.65 15.00 -4.64
CA TYR A 111 2.33 15.52 -3.46
C TYR A 111 3.42 16.55 -3.78
N GLY A 112 4.24 16.32 -4.80
CA GLY A 112 5.30 17.24 -5.21
C GLY A 112 4.82 18.67 -5.54
N GLU A 113 3.56 18.82 -5.93
CA GLU A 113 2.97 20.10 -6.35
C GLU A 113 2.43 20.95 -5.20
N ASN A 114 2.50 20.46 -3.95
CA ASN A 114 2.11 21.18 -2.75
C ASN A 114 0.66 21.72 -2.79
N LEU A 115 -0.28 20.88 -3.24
CA LEU A 115 -1.71 21.22 -3.27
C LEU A 115 -2.30 21.39 -1.87
N PRO A 116 -3.23 22.33 -1.63
CA PRO A 116 -3.91 22.43 -0.33
C PRO A 116 -4.68 21.16 0.04
N ALA A 117 -4.77 20.85 1.33
CA ALA A 117 -5.66 19.80 1.83
C ALA A 117 -7.12 20.14 1.46
N GLY A 118 -7.88 19.14 1.01
CA GLY A 118 -9.26 19.33 0.53
C GLY A 118 -9.37 19.69 -0.95
N THR A 119 -8.26 19.73 -1.69
CA THR A 119 -8.31 19.83 -3.16
C THR A 119 -9.15 18.68 -3.74
N PRO A 120 -10.16 18.96 -4.58
CA PRO A 120 -11.01 17.92 -5.15
C PRO A 120 -10.27 17.08 -6.19
N GLU A 121 -10.70 15.82 -6.36
CA GLU A 121 -10.18 14.94 -7.42
C GLU A 121 -10.43 15.48 -8.82
N SER A 122 -11.49 16.27 -9.00
CA SER A 122 -11.87 16.89 -10.27
C SER A 122 -11.01 18.11 -10.63
N LEU A 123 -9.82 18.27 -10.04
CA LEU A 123 -8.92 19.37 -10.37
C LEU A 123 -8.52 19.30 -11.86
N GLU A 124 -9.07 20.21 -12.66
CA GLU A 124 -8.86 20.27 -14.12
C GLU A 124 -7.43 20.71 -14.53
N ARG A 125 -6.59 21.08 -13.55
CA ARG A 125 -5.21 21.46 -13.81
C ARG A 125 -4.42 20.24 -14.25
N ALA A 126 -3.86 20.26 -15.47
CA ALA A 126 -2.95 19.22 -15.94
C ALA A 126 -1.74 19.04 -14.98
N GLU A 127 -1.19 17.83 -14.94
CA GLU A 127 0.08 17.59 -14.26
C GLU A 127 1.22 18.33 -14.98
N PRO A 128 2.23 18.85 -14.26
CA PRO A 128 3.34 19.59 -14.87
C PRO A 128 4.09 18.70 -15.86
N GLN A 129 4.22 19.06 -17.14
CA GLN A 129 4.86 18.18 -18.15
C GLN A 129 6.37 18.40 -18.32
N ASP A 130 6.89 19.52 -17.79
CA ASP A 130 8.31 19.86 -17.91
C ASP A 130 9.21 18.86 -17.16
N THR A 131 10.12 18.22 -17.89
CA THR A 131 11.06 17.23 -17.35
C THR A 131 12.08 17.85 -16.39
N ALA A 132 12.43 19.13 -16.54
CA ALA A 132 13.42 19.78 -15.68
C ALA A 132 12.92 19.95 -14.24
N THR A 133 11.62 20.21 -14.08
CA THR A 133 10.97 20.35 -12.77
C THR A 133 10.38 19.03 -12.24
N ARG A 134 9.78 18.18 -13.10
CA ARG A 134 9.17 16.89 -12.70
C ARG A 134 10.13 15.94 -12.00
N LYS A 135 11.43 15.96 -12.32
CA LYS A 135 12.43 15.10 -11.68
C LYS A 135 12.54 15.29 -10.16
N ASN A 136 12.15 16.47 -9.66
CA ASN A 136 12.15 16.79 -8.24
C ASN A 136 10.81 16.47 -7.55
N TYR A 137 9.80 16.05 -8.30
CA TYR A 137 8.49 15.69 -7.78
C TYR A 137 8.34 14.19 -7.57
N HIS A 138 7.66 13.85 -6.48
CA HIS A 138 7.28 12.50 -6.12
C HIS A 138 5.79 12.45 -5.77
N ARG A 139 5.26 11.24 -5.88
CA ARG A 139 3.93 10.82 -5.45
C ARG A 139 4.10 10.00 -4.18
N ILE A 140 3.10 10.05 -3.31
CA ILE A 140 2.99 9.13 -2.17
C ILE A 140 2.02 8.03 -2.59
N LEU A 141 2.53 6.81 -2.73
CA LEU A 141 1.77 5.65 -3.20
C LEU A 141 1.30 4.77 -2.06
N GLY A 142 0.43 3.80 -2.35
CA GLY A 142 -0.12 2.85 -1.37
C GLY A 142 0.74 1.61 -1.10
N TYR A 143 1.93 1.54 -1.69
CA TYR A 143 2.89 0.45 -1.50
C TYR A 143 4.28 1.00 -1.15
N PHE A 144 5.06 0.21 -0.44
CA PHE A 144 6.50 0.37 -0.35
C PHE A 144 7.17 -0.11 -1.62
N TRP A 145 8.12 0.67 -2.14
CA TRP A 145 8.90 0.35 -3.33
C TRP A 145 10.36 0.16 -2.94
N PHE A 146 10.88 -1.04 -3.18
CA PHE A 146 12.25 -1.42 -2.86
C PHE A 146 13.22 -1.22 -4.03
N LEU A 147 12.91 -0.24 -4.87
CA LEU A 147 13.80 0.24 -5.93
C LEU A 147 14.93 1.08 -5.33
N ASP A 148 16.12 0.95 -5.89
CA ASP A 148 17.22 1.85 -5.56
C ASP A 148 17.04 3.23 -6.23
N THR A 149 17.82 4.21 -5.78
CA THR A 149 17.86 5.54 -6.39
C THR A 149 19.06 5.67 -7.32
N VAL A 150 19.06 6.72 -8.15
CA VAL A 150 20.17 7.00 -9.09
C VAL A 150 21.51 7.10 -8.38
N GLN A 151 21.55 7.75 -7.21
CA GLN A 151 22.76 7.92 -6.40
C GLN A 151 22.97 6.81 -5.37
N GLY A 152 22.07 5.82 -5.29
CA GLY A 152 21.97 4.90 -4.16
C GLY A 152 21.30 5.54 -2.95
N ARG A 153 20.49 4.77 -2.22
CA ARG A 153 19.88 5.24 -0.98
C ARG A 153 20.96 5.48 0.08
N LYS A 154 21.12 6.73 0.50
CA LYS A 154 22.12 7.13 1.52
C LYS A 154 21.68 6.74 2.92
N ASN A 155 20.37 6.73 3.18
CA ASN A 155 19.76 6.37 4.45
C ASN A 155 18.72 5.24 4.29
N PRO A 156 19.14 4.04 3.87
CA PRO A 156 18.23 2.94 3.66
C PRO A 156 17.57 2.53 4.99
N PRO A 157 16.30 2.12 5.01
CA PRO A 157 15.69 1.60 6.22
C PRO A 157 16.53 0.47 6.83
N MET A 158 17.03 0.73 8.04
CA MET A 158 17.98 -0.09 8.76
C MET A 158 17.25 -1.21 9.48
N ASN A 159 17.87 -2.39 9.52
CA ASN A 159 17.46 -3.47 10.39
C ASN A 159 18.38 -3.46 11.63
N PRO A 160 17.92 -3.07 12.83
CA PRO A 160 18.74 -3.16 14.03
C PRO A 160 19.06 -4.64 14.30
N GLY A 161 20.27 -5.09 13.96
CA GLY A 161 20.74 -6.45 14.27
C GLY A 161 20.44 -7.53 13.22
N GLY A 162 20.17 -7.20 11.96
CA GLY A 162 20.15 -8.23 10.90
C GLY A 162 20.63 -7.71 9.56
N PRO A 163 20.59 -8.55 8.49
CA PRO A 163 21.16 -8.19 7.21
C PRO A 163 20.47 -6.95 6.63
N ASN A 164 21.26 -6.11 5.97
CA ASN A 164 20.75 -4.96 5.25
C ASN A 164 19.83 -5.42 4.12
N LYS A 165 18.76 -4.65 3.87
CA LYS A 165 17.88 -4.89 2.73
C LYS A 165 18.65 -4.63 1.43
N GLU A 166 18.55 -5.57 0.49
CA GLU A 166 19.01 -5.38 -0.88
C GLU A 166 18.05 -4.47 -1.64
N TRP A 167 18.58 -3.39 -2.24
CA TRP A 167 17.84 -2.47 -3.11
C TRP A 167 17.93 -2.90 -4.57
N VAL A 168 16.79 -2.98 -5.24
CA VAL A 168 16.72 -3.51 -6.59
C VAL A 168 17.02 -2.41 -7.61
N ARG A 169 18.18 -2.50 -8.26
CA ARG A 169 18.53 -1.68 -9.45
C ARG A 169 18.21 -2.36 -10.77
N SER A 170 18.32 -3.69 -10.78
CA SER A 170 18.22 -4.50 -11.97
C SER A 170 17.76 -5.89 -11.60
N VAL A 171 16.79 -6.40 -12.36
CA VAL A 171 16.28 -7.77 -12.21
C VAL A 171 17.32 -8.82 -12.63
N VAL A 172 18.33 -8.42 -13.41
CA VAL A 172 19.43 -9.29 -13.84
C VAL A 172 20.45 -9.47 -12.72
N LYS A 173 20.75 -8.40 -11.97
CA LYS A 173 21.71 -8.44 -10.87
C LYS A 173 21.20 -9.23 -9.66
N THR A 174 19.88 -9.34 -9.50
CA THR A 174 19.22 -10.11 -8.44
C THR A 174 18.93 -11.56 -8.82
N ARG A 175 19.42 -12.04 -9.97
CA ARG A 175 19.15 -13.40 -10.50
C ARG A 175 19.61 -14.55 -9.59
N ALA A 176 20.50 -14.31 -8.64
CA ALA A 176 20.96 -15.35 -7.74
C ALA A 176 19.84 -15.90 -6.83
N ALA A 177 18.85 -15.07 -6.47
CA ALA A 177 17.73 -15.49 -5.65
C ALA A 177 16.46 -14.62 -5.85
N PRO A 178 15.92 -14.47 -7.07
CA PRO A 178 14.87 -13.50 -7.39
C PRO A 178 13.56 -13.73 -6.62
N ALA A 179 13.26 -14.99 -6.26
CA ALA A 179 12.12 -15.38 -5.42
C ALA A 179 12.26 -14.96 -3.94
N SER A 180 13.43 -14.49 -3.52
CA SER A 180 13.66 -14.03 -2.14
C SER A 180 13.84 -12.52 -2.02
N VAL A 181 13.99 -11.82 -3.15
CA VAL A 181 14.21 -10.38 -3.18
C VAL A 181 12.88 -9.66 -3.27
N GLU A 182 12.47 -8.98 -2.20
CA GLU A 182 11.25 -8.16 -2.21
C GLU A 182 11.43 -6.94 -3.13
N LEU A 183 10.42 -6.64 -3.94
CA LEU A 183 10.36 -5.56 -4.92
C LEU A 183 9.34 -4.49 -4.54
N ILE A 184 8.11 -4.88 -4.23
CA ILE A 184 7.01 -4.02 -3.76
C ILE A 184 6.33 -4.70 -2.58
N ALA A 185 5.82 -3.93 -1.61
CA ALA A 185 5.02 -4.49 -0.52
C ALA A 185 3.92 -3.53 -0.06
N ASP A 186 2.85 -4.09 0.50
CA ASP A 186 1.82 -3.35 1.21
C ASP A 186 2.41 -2.45 2.31
N VAL A 187 1.92 -1.21 2.40
CA VAL A 187 2.36 -0.29 3.45
C VAL A 187 1.91 -0.79 4.82
N THR A 188 2.88 -1.18 5.63
CA THR A 188 2.69 -1.49 7.05
C THR A 188 3.58 -0.54 7.86
N ALA A 189 2.96 0.46 8.49
CA ALA A 189 3.61 1.57 9.18
C ALA A 189 2.98 1.85 10.54
N SER A 190 3.81 2.17 11.54
CA SER A 190 3.36 2.43 12.91
C SER A 190 4.03 3.66 13.52
N THR A 191 3.49 4.15 14.63
CA THR A 191 4.07 5.25 15.41
C THR A 191 5.35 4.88 16.15
N GLY A 192 5.65 3.58 16.31
CA GLY A 192 6.81 3.11 17.05
C GLY A 192 7.16 1.65 16.75
N PRO A 193 8.31 1.16 17.26
CA PRO A 193 8.85 -0.17 16.95
C PRO A 193 8.23 -1.28 17.80
N ASP A 194 7.43 -0.96 18.81
CA ASP A 194 6.76 -1.96 19.65
C ASP A 194 5.56 -2.55 18.90
N ARG A 195 5.63 -3.85 18.61
CA ARG A 195 4.62 -4.59 17.85
C ARG A 195 3.25 -4.65 18.54
N VAL A 196 3.21 -4.48 19.85
CA VAL A 196 2.03 -4.62 20.70
C VAL A 196 1.41 -3.25 21.02
N GLN A 197 2.26 -2.27 21.32
CA GLN A 197 1.87 -0.95 21.83
C GLN A 197 1.75 0.13 20.75
N ALA A 198 2.41 -0.03 19.59
CA ALA A 198 2.38 1.00 18.55
C ALA A 198 0.99 1.15 17.90
N ASP A 199 0.71 2.35 17.41
CA ASP A 199 -0.50 2.66 16.67
C ASP A 199 -0.21 2.56 15.16
N PHE A 200 -0.96 1.72 14.46
CA PHE A 200 -0.83 1.50 13.00
C PHE A 200 -1.83 2.33 12.18
N THR A 201 -2.61 3.18 12.83
CA THR A 201 -3.59 4.09 12.21
C THR A 201 -3.12 5.54 12.20
N LYS A 202 -2.05 5.85 12.93
CA LYS A 202 -1.53 7.20 13.15
C LYS A 202 -0.05 7.34 12.80
N ALA A 203 0.42 6.61 11.80
CA ALA A 203 1.80 6.72 11.35
C ALA A 203 2.05 8.14 10.80
N THR A 204 3.09 8.81 11.27
CA THR A 204 3.46 10.20 10.93
C THR A 204 4.26 10.28 9.62
N GLY A 205 3.71 9.66 8.56
CA GLY A 205 4.37 9.50 7.26
C GLY A 205 4.12 10.62 6.25
N GLY A 206 3.92 10.24 4.99
CA GLY A 206 4.16 11.08 3.81
C GLY A 206 3.45 12.44 3.79
N CYS A 207 2.27 12.54 4.39
CA CYS A 207 1.47 13.77 4.41
C CYS A 207 1.44 14.48 5.77
N TRP A 208 2.05 13.90 6.81
CA TRP A 208 1.95 14.40 8.18
C TRP A 208 2.54 15.81 8.32
N SER A 209 3.79 15.99 7.88
CA SER A 209 4.54 17.25 8.05
C SER A 209 3.86 18.46 7.39
N ARG A 210 3.04 18.22 6.37
CA ARG A 210 2.43 19.28 5.56
C ARG A 210 0.96 19.54 5.88
N TRP A 211 0.18 18.48 6.04
CA TRP A 211 -1.28 18.59 6.20
C TRP A 211 -1.81 17.88 7.44
N GLN A 212 -0.94 17.37 8.31
CA GLN A 212 -1.30 16.62 9.52
C GLN A 212 -2.22 15.43 9.21
N VAL A 213 -2.07 14.85 8.02
CA VAL A 213 -2.79 13.64 7.61
C VAL A 213 -1.93 12.44 7.97
N TYR A 214 -2.45 11.62 8.88
CA TYR A 214 -1.81 10.37 9.26
C TYR A 214 -1.86 9.33 8.15
N ASP A 215 -0.78 8.56 8.04
CA ASP A 215 -0.76 7.31 7.29
C ASP A 215 -1.42 6.21 8.10
N ARG A 216 -2.15 5.35 7.39
CA ARG A 216 -2.78 4.15 7.93
C ARG A 216 -2.23 2.92 7.25
N THR A 217 -1.88 1.92 8.05
CA THR A 217 -1.44 0.61 7.59
C THR A 217 -2.52 -0.11 6.79
N SER A 218 -2.11 -0.81 5.74
CA SER A 218 -2.95 -1.71 4.97
C SER A 218 -3.42 -2.92 5.81
N HIS A 219 -4.58 -3.47 5.45
CA HIS A 219 -5.06 -4.77 5.98
C HIS A 219 -5.15 -4.85 7.52
N LEU A 220 -5.71 -3.82 8.14
CA LEU A 220 -5.99 -3.80 9.58
C LEU A 220 -7.17 -4.70 9.94
N THR A 221 -7.07 -5.33 11.11
CA THR A 221 -8.20 -5.98 11.78
C THR A 221 -9.27 -4.95 12.21
N LYS A 222 -10.40 -5.41 12.79
CA LYS A 222 -11.39 -4.51 13.41
C LYS A 222 -10.84 -3.64 14.57
N GLY A 223 -9.57 -3.80 14.95
CA GLY A 223 -8.84 -2.91 15.86
C GLY A 223 -7.74 -2.12 15.14
N THR A 224 -6.64 -1.84 15.84
CA THR A 224 -5.48 -1.11 15.32
C THR A 224 -4.34 -2.03 14.87
N ARG A 225 -4.54 -3.36 14.84
CA ARG A 225 -3.48 -4.31 14.50
C ARG A 225 -3.51 -4.74 13.04
N PRO A 226 -2.35 -4.77 12.35
CA PRO A 226 -2.24 -5.30 11.00
C PRO A 226 -2.42 -6.82 10.99
N MET A 227 -3.05 -7.35 9.94
CA MET A 227 -3.10 -8.79 9.70
C MET A 227 -1.84 -9.28 8.96
N GLY A 228 -1.16 -8.39 8.24
CA GLY A 228 -0.07 -8.69 7.34
C GLY A 228 -0.15 -7.81 6.10
N GLY A 229 0.58 -8.20 5.06
CA GLY A 229 0.64 -7.47 3.80
C GLY A 229 1.11 -8.38 2.68
N ASN A 230 0.76 -8.00 1.46
CA ASN A 230 1.30 -8.61 0.26
C ASN A 230 2.72 -8.09 0.00
N ILE A 231 3.53 -8.97 -0.59
CA ILE A 231 4.90 -8.66 -1.00
C ILE A 231 5.09 -9.27 -2.38
N LEU A 232 5.37 -8.42 -3.35
CA LEU A 232 5.85 -8.79 -4.68
C LEU A 232 7.35 -9.02 -4.65
N PHE A 233 7.78 -10.10 -5.28
CA PHE A 233 9.19 -10.47 -5.45
C PHE A 233 9.67 -10.22 -6.88
N VAL A 234 10.99 -10.23 -7.08
CA VAL A 234 11.61 -9.91 -8.39
C VAL A 234 11.31 -10.95 -9.48
N ASP A 235 10.95 -12.18 -9.12
CA ASP A 235 10.45 -13.18 -10.06
C ASP A 235 8.96 -12.99 -10.44
N GLY A 236 8.28 -12.01 -9.83
CA GLY A 236 6.91 -11.65 -10.13
C GLY A 236 5.83 -12.38 -9.33
N HIS A 237 6.20 -13.30 -8.42
CA HIS A 237 5.21 -13.87 -7.51
C HIS A 237 4.87 -12.87 -6.38
N VAL A 238 3.67 -13.00 -5.83
CA VAL A 238 3.22 -12.23 -4.67
C VAL A 238 2.92 -13.20 -3.54
N GLN A 239 3.43 -12.91 -2.36
CA GLN A 239 3.21 -13.69 -1.16
C GLN A 239 2.54 -12.84 -0.08
N TRP A 240 1.56 -13.42 0.61
CA TRP A 240 1.05 -12.85 1.86
C TRP A 240 2.01 -13.16 3.01
N ARG A 241 2.50 -12.13 3.71
CA ARG A 241 3.28 -12.28 4.94
C ARG A 241 2.44 -11.84 6.12
N LYS A 242 2.36 -12.68 7.15
CA LYS A 242 1.62 -12.32 8.37
C LYS A 242 2.39 -11.26 9.16
N PHE A 243 1.66 -10.39 9.84
CA PHE A 243 2.31 -9.34 10.63
C PHE A 243 3.27 -9.87 11.70
N ASP A 244 2.98 -11.04 12.28
CA ASP A 244 3.85 -11.69 13.28
C ASP A 244 5.19 -12.13 12.70
N GLU A 245 5.26 -12.38 11.39
CA GLU A 245 6.47 -12.79 10.67
C GLU A 245 7.26 -11.59 10.14
N MET A 246 6.61 -10.42 10.01
CA MET A 246 7.24 -9.20 9.52
C MET A 246 8.31 -8.72 10.50
N ARG A 247 9.35 -8.10 9.97
CA ARG A 247 10.39 -7.49 10.78
C ARG A 247 10.24 -5.99 10.76
N HIS A 248 10.41 -5.42 11.93
CA HIS A 248 10.55 -3.98 12.06
C HIS A 248 11.82 -3.50 11.33
N ARG A 249 11.69 -2.41 10.58
CA ARG A 249 12.74 -1.77 9.80
C ARG A 249 12.67 -0.25 10.04
N TRP A 250 13.78 0.33 10.50
CA TRP A 250 13.85 1.75 10.86
C TRP A 250 14.21 2.62 9.68
N PHE A 251 13.36 3.57 9.35
CA PHE A 251 13.79 4.76 8.62
C PHE A 251 14.19 5.82 9.65
N TYR A 252 15.48 6.14 9.74
CA TYR A 252 16.09 7.29 10.46
C TYR A 252 15.28 7.80 11.68
N GLN A 253 15.59 7.31 12.89
CA GLN A 253 14.73 7.44 14.07
C GLN A 253 14.65 8.84 14.72
N ASN A 254 15.44 9.80 14.27
CA ASN A 254 15.33 11.17 14.78
C ASN A 254 14.04 11.81 14.22
N TYR A 255 13.28 12.51 15.07
CA TYR A 255 12.11 13.37 14.73
C TYR A 255 10.71 12.73 14.63
N GLY A 256 10.41 11.62 15.32
CA GLY A 256 9.02 11.12 15.38
C GLY A 256 8.53 10.51 14.06
N ASN A 257 9.46 9.89 13.34
CA ASN A 257 9.26 9.21 12.06
C ASN A 257 8.54 7.85 12.24
N PRO A 258 7.67 7.42 11.30
CA PRO A 258 7.03 6.12 11.36
C PRO A 258 8.03 4.96 11.26
N CYS A 259 7.68 3.87 11.93
CA CYS A 259 8.36 2.59 11.83
C CYS A 259 7.70 1.75 10.73
N PHE A 260 8.49 1.02 9.96
CA PHE A 260 7.99 0.19 8.86
C PHE A 260 8.18 -1.29 9.11
N TRP A 261 7.34 -2.10 8.47
CA TRP A 261 7.26 -3.54 8.68
C TRP A 261 7.08 -4.25 7.34
N TRP A 262 7.90 -5.27 7.09
CA TRP A 262 7.70 -6.26 6.04
C TRP A 262 8.56 -7.49 6.31
#